data_AF-A0A6P5TKA6-F1
#
_entry.id   AF-A0A6P5TKA6-F1
#
_cell.length_a   1.000
_cell.length_b   1.000
_cell.length_c   1.000
_cell.angle_alpha   90.00
_cell.angle_beta   90.00
_cell.angle_gamma   90.00
#
_symmetry.space_group_name_H-M   'P 1'
#
loop_
_entity.id
_entity.type
_entity.pdbx_description
1 polymer ?
#
loop_
_entity_poly.entity_id
_entity_poly.type
_entity_poly.pdbx_seq_one_letter_code
_entity_poly.pdbx_strand_id
1 'polypeptide(L)'
;MEDFRRCLERQERERNERNRRADEINELQRQVDEQVVIAVALQDEENQGRRRGSQVGRRRNVDKHRHSRGKNLLEDYFIPTSLYSDCDATGVLGLLPEQKLTAVIRMLVYGASADQVDEIAWMGKSTTLEALVRFCDAVETLYTRDYLHRPTPRDLQRLLQKAEARGFAGMIGNIDCMHWKWKNCPTA
;
A
#
# COMPACT_ATOMS: atom_id res chain seq x y z
N MET A 1 2.56 54.89 -17.03
CA MET A 1 2.61 53.45 -17.40
C MET A 1 3.79 52.72 -16.74
N GLU A 2 4.90 53.38 -16.43
CA GLU A 2 6.06 52.74 -15.78
C GLU A 2 5.84 52.32 -14.33
N ASP A 3 5.06 53.08 -13.56
CA ASP A 3 4.74 52.73 -12.16
C ASP A 3 3.97 51.41 -12.04
N PHE A 4 3.10 51.12 -13.01
CA PHE A 4 2.33 49.87 -13.04
C PHE A 4 3.22 48.67 -13.38
N ARG A 5 4.18 48.83 -14.30
CA ARG A 5 5.20 47.81 -14.59
C ARG A 5 6.10 47.55 -13.38
N ARG A 6 6.57 48.59 -12.70
CA ARG A 6 7.35 48.43 -11.46
C ARG A 6 6.58 47.72 -10.36
N CYS A 7 5.27 47.99 -10.25
CA CYS A 7 4.42 47.32 -9.26
C CYS A 7 4.26 45.82 -9.57
N LEU A 8 4.03 45.47 -10.84
CA LEU A 8 3.94 44.07 -11.29
C LEU A 8 5.27 43.32 -11.13
N GLU A 9 6.40 43.92 -11.50
CA GLU A 9 7.73 43.31 -11.31
C GLU A 9 8.04 43.08 -9.82
N ARG A 10 7.59 43.98 -8.95
CA ARG A 10 7.72 43.82 -7.49
C ARG A 10 6.87 42.66 -6.99
N GLN A 11 5.64 42.56 -7.46
CA GLN A 11 4.71 41.48 -7.11
C GLN A 11 5.22 40.11 -7.57
N GLU A 12 5.83 40.06 -8.74
CA GLU A 12 6.40 38.84 -9.32
C GLU A 12 7.67 38.40 -8.58
N ARG A 13 8.52 39.34 -8.15
CA ARG A 13 9.66 39.06 -7.26
C ARG A 13 9.22 38.51 -5.91
N GLU A 14 8.22 39.13 -5.29
CA GLU A 14 7.66 38.68 -4.02
C GLU A 14 7.04 37.28 -4.13
N ARG A 15 6.38 36.96 -5.25
CA ARG A 15 5.85 35.62 -5.53
C ARG A 15 6.97 34.59 -5.71
N ASN A 16 8.01 34.95 -6.46
CA ASN A 16 9.16 34.06 -6.70
C ASN A 16 9.96 33.79 -5.42
N GLU A 17 10.10 34.78 -4.54
CA GLU A 17 10.72 34.59 -3.22
C GLU A 17 9.88 33.68 -2.31
N ARG A 18 8.54 33.81 -2.33
CA ARG A 18 7.65 32.91 -1.59
C ARG A 18 7.75 31.48 -2.09
N ASN A 19 7.80 31.27 -3.41
CA ASN A 19 7.96 29.94 -3.98
C ASN A 19 9.30 29.32 -3.59
N ARG A 20 10.41 30.07 -3.67
CA ARG A 20 11.72 29.56 -3.21
C ARG A 20 11.72 29.16 -1.74
N ARG A 21 11.09 29.94 -0.87
CA ARG A 21 10.96 29.59 0.55
C ARG A 21 10.10 28.34 0.74
N ALA A 22 9.05 28.15 -0.06
CA ALA A 22 8.23 26.95 -0.02
C ALA A 22 9.01 25.71 -0.50
N ASP A 23 9.83 25.85 -1.54
CA ASP A 23 10.69 24.79 -2.05
C ASP A 23 11.75 24.37 -1.03
N GLU A 24 12.41 25.34 -0.37
CA GLU A 24 13.36 25.09 0.72
C GLU A 24 12.70 24.37 1.90
N ILE A 25 11.48 24.78 2.28
CA ILE A 25 10.71 24.11 3.34
C ILE A 25 10.35 22.68 2.95
N ASN A 26 9.92 22.45 1.70
CA ASN A 26 9.60 21.11 1.21
C ASN A 26 10.83 20.20 1.17
N GLU A 27 11.99 20.73 0.79
CA GLU A 27 13.24 19.96 0.74
C GLU A 27 13.74 19.60 2.14
N LEU A 28 13.65 20.54 3.08
CA LEU A 28 13.91 20.27 4.51
C LEU A 28 12.91 19.26 5.08
N GLN A 29 11.63 19.38 4.73
CA GLN A 29 10.61 18.41 5.15
C GLN A 29 10.93 17.02 4.62
N ARG A 30 11.37 16.90 3.36
CA ARG A 30 11.80 15.64 2.76
C ARG A 30 12.99 15.02 3.49
N GLN A 31 13.98 15.84 3.88
CA GLN A 31 15.12 15.38 4.67
C GLN A 31 14.71 14.91 6.08
N VAL A 32 13.73 15.59 6.70
CA VAL A 32 13.17 15.16 7.99
C VAL A 32 12.40 13.85 7.83
N ASP A 33 11.58 13.71 6.79
CA ASP A 33 10.82 12.48 6.52
C ASP A 33 11.77 11.30 6.24
N GLU A 34 12.84 11.50 5.48
CA GLU A 34 13.89 10.48 5.29
C GLU A 34 14.57 10.11 6.61
N GLN A 35 14.92 11.09 7.44
CA GLN A 35 15.51 10.82 8.75
C GLN A 35 14.55 10.08 9.68
N VAL A 36 13.26 10.42 9.65
CA VAL A 36 12.23 9.69 10.41
C VAL A 36 12.10 8.26 9.92
N VAL A 37 12.10 8.02 8.61
CA VAL A 37 12.06 6.66 8.04
C VAL A 37 13.28 5.85 8.46
N ILE A 38 14.48 6.45 8.43
CA ILE A 38 15.72 5.79 8.87
C ILE A 38 15.67 5.52 10.37
N ALA A 39 15.25 6.48 11.18
CA ALA A 39 15.12 6.32 12.63
C ALA A 39 14.10 5.24 12.97
N VAL A 40 12.95 5.19 12.29
CA VAL A 40 11.94 4.14 12.44
C VAL A 40 12.49 2.78 12.04
N ALA A 41 13.25 2.69 10.95
CA ALA A 41 13.89 1.44 10.53
C ALA A 41 14.94 0.95 11.55
N LEU A 42 15.75 1.86 12.11
CA LEU A 42 16.72 1.54 13.16
C LEU A 42 16.01 1.15 14.48
N GLN A 43 14.91 1.81 14.82
CA GLN A 43 14.08 1.48 15.98
C GLN A 43 13.40 0.12 15.80
N ASP A 44 13.00 -0.23 14.58
CA ASP A 44 12.45 -1.54 14.24
C ASP A 44 13.51 -2.65 14.39
N GLU A 45 14.76 -2.42 13.98
CA GLU A 45 15.91 -3.31 14.21
C GLU A 45 16.21 -3.48 15.71
N GLU A 46 16.23 -2.40 16.49
CA GLU A 46 16.46 -2.43 17.94
C GLU A 46 15.30 -3.14 18.69
N ASN A 47 14.06 -2.92 18.25
CA ASN A 47 12.87 -3.56 18.82
C ASN A 47 12.69 -5.02 18.39
N GLN A 48 13.49 -5.56 17.46
CA GLN A 48 13.50 -7.00 17.18
C GLN A 48 13.83 -7.81 18.45
N GLY A 49 14.62 -7.25 19.38
CA GLY A 49 14.93 -7.85 20.69
C GLY A 49 13.85 -7.69 21.76
N ARG A 50 12.89 -6.76 21.59
CA ARG A 50 11.87 -6.41 22.60
C ARG A 50 10.43 -6.72 22.16
N ARG A 51 10.24 -7.56 21.15
CA ARG A 51 8.90 -8.02 20.76
C ARG A 51 8.24 -8.73 21.95
N ARG A 52 7.25 -8.10 22.58
CA ARG A 52 6.29 -8.78 23.47
C ARG A 52 5.52 -9.81 22.64
N GLY A 53 6.09 -11.01 22.58
CA GLY A 53 5.47 -12.22 22.05
C GLY A 53 6.30 -12.97 21.00
N SER A 54 6.81 -14.15 21.37
CA SER A 54 6.64 -15.42 20.65
C SER A 54 7.16 -16.55 21.53
N GLN A 55 6.31 -17.54 21.78
CA GLN A 55 6.71 -18.79 22.40
C GLN A 55 7.95 -19.37 21.68
N VAL A 56 8.83 -19.99 22.46
CA VAL A 56 9.92 -20.85 21.95
C VAL A 56 9.31 -21.83 20.93
N GLY A 57 9.71 -21.70 19.66
CA GLY A 57 9.24 -22.57 18.57
C GLY A 57 8.64 -21.88 17.33
N ARG A 58 8.40 -20.56 17.34
CA ARG A 58 7.91 -19.85 16.14
C ARG A 58 9.02 -19.70 15.09
N ARG A 59 8.81 -20.22 13.88
CA ARG A 59 9.76 -20.07 12.75
C ARG A 59 9.99 -18.59 12.43
N ARG A 60 11.23 -18.21 12.07
CA ARG A 60 11.57 -16.87 11.59
C ARG A 60 10.65 -16.46 10.44
N ASN A 61 10.20 -15.20 10.45
CA ASN A 61 9.51 -14.62 9.31
C ASN A 61 10.45 -14.66 8.09
N VAL A 62 9.97 -15.23 7.00
CA VAL A 62 10.67 -15.17 5.72
C VAL A 62 10.37 -13.79 5.12
N ASP A 63 11.39 -13.00 4.85
CA ASP A 63 11.19 -11.78 4.05
C ASP A 63 10.84 -12.22 2.63
N LYS A 64 9.68 -11.74 2.17
CA LYS A 64 9.14 -12.08 0.85
C LYS A 64 9.20 -10.88 -0.07
N HIS A 65 10.26 -10.08 0.05
CA HIS A 65 10.46 -8.87 -0.72
C HIS A 65 9.32 -7.87 -0.46
N ARG A 66 8.87 -7.75 0.80
CA ARG A 66 7.69 -6.94 1.15
C ARG A 66 7.90 -5.48 0.76
N HIS A 67 9.08 -4.93 1.05
CA HIS A 67 9.41 -3.54 0.76
C HIS A 67 9.49 -3.25 -0.73
N SER A 68 10.16 -4.11 -1.51
CA SER A 68 10.26 -3.91 -2.96
C SER A 68 8.93 -4.15 -3.67
N ARG A 69 8.13 -5.14 -3.25
CA ARG A 69 6.77 -5.30 -3.81
C ARG A 69 5.86 -4.13 -3.47
N GLY A 70 6.01 -3.53 -2.29
CA GLY A 70 5.27 -2.32 -1.92
C GLY A 70 5.65 -1.12 -2.82
N LYS A 71 6.94 -0.96 -3.12
CA LYS A 71 7.43 0.05 -4.06
C LYS A 71 6.95 -0.22 -5.49
N ASN A 72 7.09 -1.45 -5.98
CA ASN A 72 6.62 -1.83 -7.31
C ASN A 72 5.10 -1.68 -7.43
N LEU A 73 4.34 -1.98 -6.37
CA LEU A 73 2.92 -1.69 -6.34
C LEU A 73 2.71 -0.18 -6.48
N LEU A 74 3.39 0.68 -5.73
CA LEU A 74 3.24 2.12 -5.90
C LEU A 74 3.64 2.60 -7.31
N GLU A 75 4.72 2.07 -7.90
CA GLU A 75 5.27 2.46 -9.20
C GLU A 75 4.45 1.94 -10.39
N ASP A 76 4.02 0.68 -10.38
CA ASP A 76 3.16 0.09 -11.42
C ASP A 76 1.73 0.66 -11.34
N TYR A 77 1.30 0.99 -10.12
CA TYR A 77 -0.06 1.45 -9.85
C TYR A 77 -0.26 2.95 -10.10
N PHE A 78 0.77 3.75 -9.85
CA PHE A 78 0.80 5.19 -10.09
C PHE A 78 1.92 5.54 -11.07
N ILE A 79 1.77 5.11 -12.32
CA ILE A 79 2.59 5.59 -13.45
C ILE A 79 2.58 7.14 -13.44
N PRO A 80 3.69 7.83 -13.78
CA PRO A 80 3.70 9.29 -14.03
C PRO A 80 2.64 9.74 -15.05
N THR A 81 2.17 8.83 -15.90
CA THR A 81 0.97 8.97 -16.73
C THR A 81 -0.29 8.60 -15.93
N SER A 82 -0.49 9.24 -14.77
CA SER A 82 -1.79 9.26 -14.11
C SER A 82 -2.79 9.83 -15.12
N LEU A 83 -3.94 9.17 -15.33
CA LEU A 83 -5.01 9.70 -16.20
C LEU A 83 -5.47 11.11 -15.80
N TYR A 84 -5.08 11.55 -14.60
CA TYR A 84 -5.11 12.92 -14.18
C TYR A 84 -3.66 13.41 -14.17
N SER A 85 -3.30 14.15 -15.22
CA SER A 85 -2.06 14.92 -15.35
C SER A 85 -1.73 15.64 -14.04
N ASP A 86 -0.46 15.97 -13.82
CA ASP A 86 0.05 16.72 -12.66
C ASP A 86 -0.71 18.04 -12.38
N CYS A 87 -1.57 18.46 -13.32
CA CYS A 87 -2.61 19.47 -13.15
C CYS A 87 -3.92 19.01 -13.83
N ASP A 88 -5.07 19.30 -13.23
CA ASP A 88 -6.36 19.34 -13.93
C ASP A 88 -6.37 20.46 -15.00
N ALA A 89 -7.44 20.55 -15.81
CA ALA A 89 -7.58 21.62 -16.83
C ALA A 89 -7.58 23.05 -16.23
N THR A 90 -7.63 23.15 -14.91
CA THR A 90 -7.64 24.37 -14.10
C THR A 90 -6.29 24.68 -13.44
N GLY A 91 -5.28 23.81 -13.57
CA GLY A 91 -3.95 24.00 -12.97
C GLY A 91 -3.80 23.47 -11.53
N VAL A 92 -4.78 22.72 -11.01
CA VAL A 92 -4.77 22.15 -9.65
C VAL A 92 -4.13 20.77 -9.67
N LEU A 93 -3.19 20.52 -8.76
CA LEU A 93 -2.55 19.22 -8.61
C LEU A 93 -3.59 18.11 -8.46
N GLY A 94 -3.44 17.05 -9.26
CA GLY A 94 -4.29 15.86 -9.18
C GLY A 94 -4.19 15.15 -7.83
N LEU A 95 -5.12 14.24 -7.56
CA LEU A 95 -5.16 13.42 -6.34
C LEU A 95 -3.86 12.62 -6.15
N LEU A 96 -3.30 12.69 -4.94
CA LEU A 96 -2.05 12.04 -4.58
C LEU A 96 -2.19 10.50 -4.62
N PRO A 97 -1.16 9.77 -5.07
CA PRO A 97 -1.06 8.30 -4.99
C PRO A 97 -1.46 7.73 -3.62
N GLU A 98 -0.99 8.35 -2.55
CA GLU A 98 -1.23 7.93 -1.16
C GLU A 98 -2.69 8.10 -0.76
N GLN A 99 -3.36 9.15 -1.25
CA GLN A 99 -4.79 9.39 -1.01
C GLN A 99 -5.62 8.30 -1.68
N LYS A 100 -5.30 7.98 -2.94
CA LYS A 100 -5.96 6.91 -3.71
C LYS A 100 -5.77 5.55 -3.03
N LEU A 101 -4.54 5.24 -2.62
CA LEU A 101 -4.24 3.99 -1.92
C LEU A 101 -4.98 3.90 -0.58
N THR A 102 -5.01 4.98 0.19
CA THR A 102 -5.70 5.02 1.49
C THR A 102 -7.19 4.74 1.34
N ALA A 103 -7.84 5.35 0.34
CA ALA A 103 -9.24 5.09 0.07
C ALA A 103 -9.53 3.63 -0.28
N VAL A 104 -8.75 3.08 -1.21
CA VAL A 104 -8.89 1.70 -1.66
C VAL A 104 -8.69 0.71 -0.52
N ILE A 105 -7.64 0.90 0.30
CA ILE A 105 -7.39 0.07 1.47
C ILE A 105 -8.56 0.17 2.46
N ARG A 106 -9.11 1.36 2.68
CA ARG A 106 -10.28 1.51 3.57
C ARG A 106 -11.52 0.81 3.03
N MET A 107 -11.79 0.89 1.72
CA MET A 107 -12.89 0.13 1.11
C MET A 107 -12.71 -1.38 1.31
N LEU A 108 -11.52 -1.91 1.06
CA LEU A 108 -11.25 -3.34 1.16
C LEU A 108 -11.24 -3.86 2.61
N VAL A 109 -10.67 -3.10 3.55
CA VAL A 109 -10.53 -3.52 4.94
C VAL A 109 -11.85 -3.41 5.70
N TYR A 110 -12.57 -2.31 5.49
CA TYR A 110 -13.80 -2.04 6.25
C TYR A 110 -15.08 -2.44 5.50
N GLY A 111 -15.00 -2.83 4.23
CA GLY A 111 -16.18 -3.02 3.38
C GLY A 111 -16.96 -1.72 3.17
N ALA A 112 -16.27 -0.58 3.27
CA ALA A 112 -16.90 0.74 3.18
C ALA A 112 -17.35 1.04 1.74
N SER A 113 -18.49 1.72 1.60
CA SER A 113 -18.93 2.19 0.29
C SER A 113 -18.01 3.31 -0.22
N ALA A 114 -17.97 3.51 -1.54
CA ALA A 114 -17.21 4.61 -2.13
C ALA A 114 -17.64 5.97 -1.55
N ASP A 115 -18.93 6.11 -1.23
CA ASP A 115 -19.54 7.29 -0.62
C ASP A 115 -18.96 7.59 0.77
N GLN A 116 -18.75 6.57 1.60
CA GLN A 116 -18.18 6.74 2.94
C GLN A 116 -16.70 7.11 2.89
N VAL A 117 -16.01 6.66 1.85
CA VAL A 117 -14.58 6.90 1.70
C VAL A 117 -14.30 8.26 1.06
N ASP A 118 -15.24 8.81 0.28
CA ASP A 118 -15.20 10.17 -0.27
C ASP A 118 -15.06 11.23 0.84
N GLU A 119 -15.78 11.09 1.96
CA GLU A 119 -15.68 12.03 3.10
C GLU A 119 -14.28 12.12 3.72
N ILE A 120 -13.48 11.07 3.58
CA ILE A 120 -12.16 10.95 4.20
C ILE A 120 -11.05 11.26 3.19
N ALA A 121 -11.17 10.70 1.99
CA ALA A 121 -10.15 10.82 0.96
C ALA A 121 -10.38 12.00 0.01
N TRP A 122 -11.52 12.69 0.14
CA TRP A 122 -11.95 13.78 -0.75
C TRP A 122 -11.87 13.35 -2.22
N MET A 123 -12.47 12.20 -2.52
CA MET A 123 -12.40 11.53 -3.82
C MET A 123 -13.78 11.13 -4.31
N GLY A 124 -14.16 11.71 -5.46
CA GLY A 124 -15.41 11.37 -6.12
C GLY A 124 -15.60 9.86 -6.29
N LYS A 125 -16.83 9.40 -6.07
CA LYS A 125 -17.23 7.99 -6.08
C LYS A 125 -16.69 7.21 -7.28
N SER A 126 -16.80 7.78 -8.48
CA SER A 126 -16.30 7.18 -9.73
C SER A 126 -14.80 6.96 -9.71
N THR A 127 -14.04 7.93 -9.22
CA THR A 127 -12.57 7.89 -9.12
C THR A 127 -12.14 6.86 -8.09
N THR A 128 -12.84 6.79 -6.95
CA THR A 128 -12.60 5.81 -5.90
C THR A 128 -12.84 4.37 -6.39
N LEU A 129 -13.90 4.15 -7.17
CA LEU A 129 -14.19 2.83 -7.77
C LEU A 129 -13.19 2.44 -8.86
N GLU A 130 -12.80 3.37 -9.73
CA GLU A 130 -11.76 3.10 -10.74
C GLU A 130 -10.42 2.78 -10.08
N ALA A 131 -10.05 3.52 -9.03
CA ALA A 131 -8.87 3.26 -8.22
C ALA A 131 -8.96 1.95 -7.44
N LEU A 132 -10.14 1.41 -7.17
CA LEU A 132 -10.26 0.07 -6.58
C LEU A 132 -10.01 -1.02 -7.62
N VAL A 133 -10.62 -0.91 -8.80
CA VAL A 133 -10.49 -1.91 -9.88
C VAL A 133 -9.05 -2.09 -10.29
N ARG A 134 -8.38 -0.99 -10.64
CA ARG A 134 -6.98 -1.05 -11.05
C ARG A 134 -6.13 -1.69 -9.93
N PHE A 135 -6.46 -1.50 -8.65
CA PHE A 135 -5.62 -1.90 -7.51
C PHE A 135 -5.64 -3.41 -7.41
N CYS A 136 -6.83 -3.97 -7.57
CA CYS A 136 -7.02 -5.39 -7.72
C CYS A 136 -6.22 -5.92 -8.92
N ASP A 137 -6.26 -5.27 -10.08
CA ASP A 137 -5.51 -5.70 -11.28
C ASP A 137 -3.99 -5.69 -11.05
N ALA A 138 -3.46 -4.68 -10.37
CA ALA A 138 -2.04 -4.57 -10.06
C ALA A 138 -1.60 -5.59 -9.00
N VAL A 139 -2.43 -5.80 -7.96
CA VAL A 139 -2.19 -6.87 -6.97
C VAL A 139 -2.22 -8.23 -7.65
N GLU A 140 -3.20 -8.47 -8.53
CA GLU A 140 -3.26 -9.71 -9.30
C GLU A 140 -1.99 -9.86 -10.14
N THR A 141 -1.59 -8.85 -10.90
CA THR A 141 -0.40 -8.91 -11.75
C THR A 141 0.89 -9.19 -10.94
N LEU A 142 1.07 -8.50 -9.82
CA LEU A 142 2.28 -8.63 -8.98
C LEU A 142 2.34 -9.91 -8.16
N TYR A 143 1.20 -10.43 -7.71
CA TYR A 143 1.15 -11.56 -6.78
C TYR A 143 0.66 -12.87 -7.42
N THR A 144 0.12 -12.85 -8.65
CA THR A 144 -0.40 -14.05 -9.31
C THR A 144 0.63 -15.15 -9.38
N ARG A 145 1.84 -14.83 -9.85
CA ARG A 145 2.89 -15.82 -10.05
C ARG A 145 3.32 -16.52 -8.76
N ASP A 146 3.28 -15.83 -7.63
CA ASP A 146 3.85 -16.33 -6.37
C ASP A 146 2.81 -16.83 -5.36
N TYR A 147 1.56 -16.36 -5.44
CA TYR A 147 0.53 -16.66 -4.44
C TYR A 147 -0.79 -17.14 -5.03
N LEU A 148 -1.18 -16.66 -6.23
CA LEU A 148 -2.44 -17.07 -6.86
C LEU A 148 -2.24 -18.15 -7.93
N HIS A 149 -1.01 -18.67 -8.08
CA HIS A 149 -0.74 -19.77 -8.99
C HIS A 149 -1.31 -21.08 -8.45
N ARG A 150 -1.65 -22.01 -9.36
CA ARG A 150 -2.06 -23.37 -8.98
C ARG A 150 -0.91 -24.04 -8.21
N PRO A 151 -1.14 -24.55 -6.99
CA PRO A 151 -0.06 -25.08 -6.16
C PRO A 151 0.59 -26.28 -6.82
N THR A 152 1.92 -26.31 -6.85
CA THR A 152 2.67 -27.44 -7.42
C THR A 152 2.65 -28.64 -6.47
N PRO A 153 2.91 -29.88 -6.93
CA PRO A 153 2.99 -31.04 -6.03
C PRO A 153 3.97 -30.84 -4.87
N ARG A 154 5.07 -30.09 -5.09
CA ARG A 154 6.03 -29.71 -4.05
C ARG A 154 5.44 -28.75 -3.03
N ASP A 155 4.65 -27.78 -3.47
CA ASP A 155 3.95 -26.86 -2.58
C ASP A 155 2.89 -27.59 -1.75
N LEU A 156 2.13 -28.51 -2.37
CA LEU A 156 1.18 -29.38 -1.65
C LEU A 156 1.89 -30.20 -0.57
N GLN A 157 2.99 -30.88 -0.91
CA GLN A 157 3.74 -31.68 0.06
C GLN A 157 4.28 -30.83 1.21
N ARG A 158 4.81 -29.65 0.91
CA ARG A 158 5.28 -28.68 1.93
C ARG A 158 4.15 -28.19 2.82
N LEU A 159 2.96 -27.95 2.26
CA LEU A 159 1.78 -27.52 3.01
C LEU A 159 1.27 -28.65 3.92
N LEU A 160 1.20 -29.88 3.41
CA LEU A 160 0.80 -31.06 4.17
C LEU A 160 1.74 -31.34 5.34
N GLN A 161 3.06 -31.29 5.13
CA GLN A 161 4.05 -31.43 6.22
C GLN A 161 3.89 -30.35 7.30
N LYS A 162 3.58 -29.11 6.89
CA LYS A 162 3.31 -28.02 7.85
C LYS A 162 2.01 -28.23 8.61
N ALA A 163 0.98 -28.75 7.95
CA ALA A 163 -0.30 -29.06 8.57
C ALA A 163 -0.15 -30.22 9.57
N GLU A 164 0.55 -31.28 9.19
CA GLU A 164 0.87 -32.43 10.05
C GLU A 164 1.68 -32.02 11.28
N ALA A 165 2.73 -31.19 11.12
CA ALA A 165 3.50 -30.65 12.24
C ALA A 165 2.65 -29.78 13.20
N ARG A 166 1.48 -29.32 12.76
CA ARG A 166 0.51 -28.56 13.57
C ARG A 166 -0.64 -29.45 14.09
N GLY A 167 -0.61 -30.75 13.85
CA GLY A 167 -1.65 -31.71 14.28
C GLY A 167 -2.78 -31.95 13.27
N PHE A 168 -2.66 -31.42 12.04
CA PHE A 168 -3.68 -31.49 11.00
C PHE A 168 -3.22 -32.40 9.84
N ALA A 169 -3.02 -33.69 10.12
CA ALA A 169 -2.58 -34.67 9.12
C ALA A 169 -3.62 -34.83 7.99
N GLY A 170 -3.16 -34.77 6.74
CA GLY A 170 -4.04 -34.88 5.56
C GLY A 170 -4.84 -33.64 5.20
N MET A 171 -4.71 -32.53 5.95
CA MET A 171 -5.43 -31.29 5.65
C MET A 171 -4.67 -30.39 4.69
N ILE A 172 -5.20 -30.24 3.48
CA ILE A 172 -4.95 -29.08 2.63
C ILE A 172 -6.05 -28.07 2.94
N GLY A 173 -5.71 -27.07 3.76
CA GLY A 173 -6.68 -26.13 4.29
C GLY A 173 -7.34 -25.31 3.18
N ASN A 174 -8.61 -25.60 2.89
CA ASN A 174 -9.54 -24.60 2.40
C ASN A 174 -9.97 -23.73 3.61
N ILE A 175 -10.03 -22.42 3.45
CA ILE A 175 -10.43 -21.49 4.52
C ILE A 175 -11.93 -21.65 4.89
N ASP A 176 -12.74 -22.31 4.06
CA ASP A 176 -14.19 -22.50 4.26
C ASP A 176 -14.60 -23.74 5.09
N CYS A 177 -13.73 -24.24 5.98
CA CYS A 177 -13.99 -25.46 6.76
C CYS A 177 -14.99 -25.33 7.94
N MET A 178 -16.00 -24.44 7.88
CA MET A 178 -17.01 -24.36 8.94
C MET A 178 -18.31 -25.12 8.63
N HIS A 179 -18.58 -25.54 7.38
CA HIS A 179 -19.94 -26.00 7.00
C HIS A 179 -20.08 -27.34 6.26
N TRP A 180 -19.04 -28.16 6.08
CA TRP A 180 -19.18 -29.46 5.40
C TRP A 180 -18.86 -30.65 6.31
N LYS A 181 -19.82 -31.60 6.43
CA LYS A 181 -19.57 -32.92 7.03
C LYS A 181 -18.76 -33.78 6.07
N TRP A 182 -17.52 -34.09 6.44
CA TRP A 182 -16.64 -34.97 5.66
C TRP A 182 -17.16 -36.41 5.69
N LYS A 183 -17.34 -37.03 4.52
CA LYS A 183 -17.70 -38.45 4.39
C LYS A 183 -16.57 -39.40 4.85
N ASN A 184 -15.34 -38.89 4.96
CA ASN A 184 -14.12 -39.66 5.27
C ASN A 184 -13.34 -39.09 6.47
N CYS A 185 -14.01 -38.44 7.43
CA CYS A 185 -13.33 -38.02 8.66
C CYS A 185 -12.90 -39.27 9.46
N PRO A 186 -11.61 -39.50 9.75
CA PRO A 186 -11.23 -40.56 10.66
C PRO A 186 -11.78 -40.21 12.04
N THR A 187 -12.66 -41.06 12.55
CA THR A 187 -13.17 -40.93 13.92
C THR A 187 -12.08 -41.46 14.85
N ALA A 188 -11.73 -40.67 15.86
CA ALA A 188 -10.81 -41.08 16.92
C ALA A 188 -11.39 -42.26 17.73
#